data_AF-A0A4V2SP05-F1
#
_entry.id   AF-A0A4V2SP05-F1
#
_cell.length_a   1.000
_cell.length_b   1.000
_cell.length_c   1.000
_cell.angle_alpha   90.00
_cell.angle_beta   90.00
_cell.angle_gamma   90.00
#
_symmetry.space_group_name_H-M   'P 1'
#
loop_
_entity.id
_entity.type
_entity.pdbx_description
1 polymer ?
#
loop_
_entity_poly.entity_id
_entity_poly.type
_entity_poly.pdbx_seq_one_letter_code
_entity_poly.pdbx_strand_id
1 'polypeptide(L)'
;MRAPSRLIGQVAAEIGATSASVRRAIYLKGLAADGADAARAMSALRCSRRTLQRVCRRFMIDLVDYRPFAGLERRGKRRPHPPVSLDNLG
;
A
#
# COMPACT_ATOMS: atom_id res chain seq x y z
N MET A 1 16.86 16.82 -7.71
CA MET A 1 17.40 15.48 -8.09
C MET A 1 16.28 14.47 -7.98
N ARG A 2 15.84 13.85 -9.09
CA ARG A 2 15.01 12.63 -9.03
C ARG A 2 15.91 11.51 -8.55
N ALA A 3 15.58 10.88 -7.41
CA ALA A 3 16.31 9.71 -6.94
C ALA A 3 16.28 8.62 -8.03
N PRO A 4 17.35 7.83 -8.22
CA PRO A 4 17.31 6.71 -9.16
C PRO A 4 16.14 5.80 -8.79
N SER A 5 15.33 5.43 -9.79
CA SER A 5 14.25 4.46 -9.63
C SER A 5 14.87 3.16 -9.11
N ARG A 6 14.70 2.88 -7.81
CA ARG A 6 15.21 1.64 -7.22
C ARG A 6 14.49 0.46 -7.85
N LEU A 7 15.21 -0.59 -8.18
CA LEU A 7 14.59 -1.80 -8.69
C LEU A 7 13.65 -2.37 -7.63
N ILE A 8 12.43 -2.72 -8.03
CA ILE A 8 11.40 -3.26 -7.12
C ILE A 8 11.95 -4.43 -6.29
N GLY A 9 12.83 -5.26 -6.87
CA GLY A 9 13.48 -6.37 -6.17
C GLY A 9 14.39 -5.94 -5.01
N GLN A 10 15.17 -4.88 -5.20
CA GLN A 10 16.06 -4.35 -4.15
C GLN A 10 15.22 -3.78 -2.99
N VAL A 11 14.20 -3.00 -3.31
CA VAL A 11 13.29 -2.41 -2.32
C VAL A 11 12.55 -3.49 -1.55
N ALA A 12 12.07 -4.52 -2.25
CA ALA A 12 11.41 -5.65 -1.62
C ALA A 12 12.34 -6.34 -0.60
N ALA A 13 13.61 -6.57 -0.95
CA ALA A 13 14.60 -7.14 -0.04
C ALA A 13 14.86 -6.25 1.18
N GLU A 14 15.07 -4.94 0.98
CA GLU A 14 15.32 -3.96 2.06
C GLU A 14 14.22 -3.95 3.12
N ILE A 15 12.95 -4.04 2.68
CA ILE A 15 11.80 -3.96 3.59
C ILE A 15 11.29 -5.33 4.06
N GLY A 16 11.96 -6.42 3.69
CA GLY A 16 11.51 -7.79 4.00
C GLY A 16 10.15 -8.13 3.36
N ALA A 17 9.92 -7.68 2.12
CA ALA A 17 8.72 -7.98 1.34
C ALA A 17 9.10 -8.77 0.07
N THR A 18 8.09 -9.26 -0.64
CA THR A 18 8.28 -9.82 -1.98
C THR A 18 8.06 -8.76 -3.04
N SER A 19 8.73 -8.86 -4.18
CA SER A 19 8.52 -7.96 -5.33
C SER A 19 7.06 -7.96 -5.78
N ALA A 20 6.36 -9.09 -5.65
CA ALA A 20 4.93 -9.19 -5.89
C ALA A 20 4.11 -8.35 -4.91
N SER A 21 4.45 -8.34 -3.62
CA SER A 21 3.79 -7.50 -2.62
C SER A 21 3.97 -6.01 -2.92
N VAL A 22 5.17 -5.59 -3.35
CA VAL A 22 5.45 -4.19 -3.70
C VAL A 22 4.68 -3.78 -4.95
N ARG A 23 4.67 -4.62 -6.01
CA ARG A 23 3.87 -4.37 -7.22
C ARG A 23 2.37 -4.24 -6.93
N ARG A 24 1.82 -5.12 -6.07
CA ARG A 24 0.43 -5.02 -5.62
C ARG A 24 0.17 -3.70 -4.90
N ALA A 25 1.09 -3.24 -4.06
CA ALA A 25 0.96 -1.99 -3.34
C ALA A 25 0.96 -0.78 -4.28
N ILE A 26 1.84 -0.75 -5.28
CA ILE A 26 1.88 0.32 -6.30
C ILE A 26 0.54 0.37 -7.06
N TYR A 27 0.07 -0.78 -7.56
CA TYR A 27 -1.19 -0.84 -8.28
C TYR A 27 -2.38 -0.44 -7.40
N LEU A 28 -2.41 -0.91 -6.15
CA LEU A 28 -3.44 -0.59 -5.18
C LEU A 28 -3.47 0.90 -4.84
N LYS A 29 -2.32 1.57 -4.82
CA LYS A 29 -2.24 3.02 -4.61
C LYS A 29 -2.91 3.79 -5.76
N GLY A 30 -2.73 3.34 -7.01
CA GLY A 30 -3.44 3.90 -8.16
C GLY A 30 -4.96 3.74 -8.01
N LEU A 31 -5.43 2.53 -7.71
CA LEU A 31 -6.85 2.28 -7.46
C LEU A 31 -7.43 3.12 -6.32
N ALA A 32 -6.67 3.30 -5.24
CA ALA A 32 -7.07 4.14 -4.12
C ALA A 32 -7.22 5.61 -4.53
N ALA A 33 -6.31 6.14 -5.36
CA ALA A 33 -6.40 7.48 -5.90
C ALA A 33 -7.65 7.66 -6.79
N ASP A 34 -8.06 6.60 -7.49
CA ASP A 34 -9.28 6.56 -8.31
C ASP A 34 -10.58 6.32 -7.48
N GLY A 35 -10.48 6.31 -6.16
CA GLY A 35 -11.64 6.09 -5.28
C GLY A 35 -12.16 4.65 -5.28
N ALA A 36 -11.31 3.65 -5.50
CA ALA A 36 -11.72 2.26 -5.39
C ALA A 36 -12.06 1.87 -3.93
N ASP A 37 -13.10 1.04 -3.80
CA ASP A 37 -13.41 0.32 -2.57
C ASP A 37 -12.63 -1.01 -2.47
N ALA A 38 -12.76 -1.69 -1.33
CA ALA A 38 -12.13 -2.96 -1.08
C ALA A 38 -12.60 -4.06 -2.04
N ALA A 39 -13.87 -4.04 -2.47
CA ALA A 39 -14.42 -5.06 -3.37
C ALA A 39 -13.78 -4.97 -4.76
N ARG A 40 -13.75 -3.76 -5.34
CA ARG A 40 -13.08 -3.44 -6.60
C ARG A 40 -11.59 -3.75 -6.52
N ALA A 41 -10.93 -3.36 -5.44
CA ALA A 41 -9.51 -3.65 -5.23
C ALA A 41 -9.22 -5.16 -5.14
N MET A 42 -10.03 -5.94 -4.41
CA MET A 42 -9.88 -7.39 -4.33
C MET A 42 -10.08 -8.06 -5.68
N SER A 43 -11.09 -7.64 -6.45
CA SER A 43 -11.37 -8.16 -7.79
C SER A 43 -10.20 -7.90 -8.73
N ALA A 44 -9.70 -6.66 -8.77
CA ALA A 44 -8.58 -6.27 -9.64
C ALA A 44 -7.27 -6.97 -9.27
N LEU A 45 -6.98 -7.14 -7.98
CA LEU A 45 -5.76 -7.80 -7.50
C LEU A 45 -5.88 -9.33 -7.42
N ARG A 46 -7.07 -9.88 -7.66
CA ARG A 46 -7.41 -11.31 -7.48
C ARG A 46 -6.91 -11.84 -6.14
N CYS A 47 -7.24 -11.16 -5.05
CA CYS A 47 -6.74 -11.49 -3.72
C CYS A 47 -7.84 -11.49 -2.65
N SER A 48 -7.60 -12.22 -1.57
CA SER A 48 -8.51 -12.25 -0.42
C SER A 48 -8.51 -10.94 0.35
N ARG A 49 -9.60 -10.66 1.07
CA ARG A 49 -9.73 -9.48 1.95
C ARG A 49 -8.59 -9.37 2.95
N ARG A 50 -8.17 -10.50 3.55
CA ARG A 50 -7.04 -10.55 4.48
C ARG A 50 -5.73 -10.12 3.82
N THR A 51 -5.51 -10.50 2.57
CA THR A 51 -4.32 -10.12 1.81
C THR A 51 -4.35 -8.63 1.49
N LEU A 52 -5.49 -8.13 0.99
CA LEU A 52 -5.69 -6.71 0.71
C LEU A 52 -5.39 -5.85 1.94
N GLN A 53 -6.02 -6.18 3.07
CA GLN A 53 -5.85 -5.43 4.33
C GLN A 53 -4.40 -5.45 4.85
N ARG A 54 -3.67 -6.57 4.66
CA ARG A 54 -2.24 -6.64 4.99
C ARG A 54 -1.41 -5.67 4.15
N VAL A 55 -1.69 -5.60 2.84
CA VAL A 55 -1.00 -4.67 1.93
C VAL A 55 -1.35 -3.23 2.31
N CYS A 56 -2.63 -2.89 2.46
CA CYS A 56 -3.08 -1.57 2.90
C CYS A 56 -2.42 -1.12 4.21
N ARG A 57 -2.37 -2.00 5.23
CA ARG A 57 -1.71 -1.70 6.51
C ARG A 57 -0.23 -1.46 6.35
N ARG A 58 0.46 -2.35 5.61
CA ARG A 58 1.91 -2.29 5.47
C ARG A 58 2.38 -1.05 4.71
N PHE A 59 1.66 -0.67 3.67
CA PHE A 59 2.03 0.45 2.80
C PHE A 59 1.19 1.71 3.03
N MET A 60 0.36 1.70 4.07
CA MET A 60 -0.50 2.83 4.46
C MET A 60 -1.40 3.33 3.33
N ILE A 61 -2.03 2.41 2.63
CA ILE A 61 -2.96 2.72 1.55
C ILE A 61 -4.38 2.74 2.12
N ASP A 62 -5.03 3.89 1.95
CA ASP A 62 -6.43 4.11 2.31
C ASP A 62 -7.32 3.83 1.09
N LEU A 63 -8.34 3.00 1.26
CA LEU A 63 -9.44 2.83 0.31
C LEU A 63 -10.67 3.58 0.82
N VAL A 64 -11.66 3.81 -0.04
CA VAL A 64 -12.87 4.57 0.29
C VAL A 64 -13.60 3.99 1.51
N ASP A 65 -13.73 2.66 1.56
CA ASP A 65 -14.42 1.93 2.63
C ASP A 65 -13.45 1.30 3.66
N TYR A 66 -12.14 1.50 3.50
CA TYR A 66 -11.14 0.89 4.39
C TYR A 66 -9.91 1.78 4.63
N ARG A 67 -9.81 2.31 5.85
CA ARG A 67 -8.69 3.12 6.33
C ARG A 67 -7.98 2.43 7.51
N PRO A 68 -6.82 1.78 7.30
CA PRO A 68 -6.17 0.94 8.30
C PRO A 68 -5.92 1.59 9.67
N PHE A 69 -5.67 2.90 9.69
CA PHE A 69 -5.26 3.63 10.89
C PHE A 69 -6.25 4.74 11.31
N ALA A 70 -7.47 4.75 10.77
CA ALA A 70 -8.49 5.75 11.15
C ALA A 70 -8.75 5.78 12.67
N GLY A 71 -8.64 4.65 13.35
CA GLY A 71 -8.77 4.58 14.82
C GLY A 71 -7.65 5.28 15.59
N LEU A 72 -6.43 5.34 15.04
CA LEU A 72 -5.32 6.09 15.65
C LEU A 72 -5.52 7.59 15.49
N GLU A 73 -5.97 8.03 14.31
CA GLU A 73 -6.25 9.44 14.03
C GLU A 73 -7.34 10.00 14.93
N ARG A 74 -8.43 9.25 15.11
CA ARG A 74 -9.52 9.62 16.04
C ARG A 74 -9.05 9.77 17.49
N ARG A 75 -7.96 9.09 17.86
CA ARG A 75 -7.36 9.16 19.19
C ARG A 75 -6.22 10.19 19.28
N GLY A 76 -6.02 11.01 18.24
CA GLY A 76 -4.93 11.99 18.17
C GLY A 76 -3.54 11.36 18.02
N LYS A 77 -3.44 10.07 17.71
CA LYS A 77 -2.15 9.38 17.54
C LYS A 77 -1.66 9.49 16.11
N ARG A 78 -0.35 9.65 15.94
CA ARG A 78 0.29 9.64 14.62
C ARG A 78 0.14 8.27 13.97
N ARG A 79 -0.06 8.25 12.65
CA ARG A 79 0.04 7.02 11.85
C ARG A 79 1.49 6.51 11.92
N PRO A 80 1.70 5.19 11.76
CA PRO A 80 3.04 4.65 11.51
C PRO A 80 3.66 5.30 10.26
N HIS A 81 4.95 5.08 10.03
CA HIS A 81 5.55 5.37 8.73
C HIS A 81 5.53 4.10 7.86
N PRO A 82 5.26 4.20 6.56
CA PRO A 82 5.36 3.03 5.69
C PRO A 82 6.85 2.69 5.55
N PRO A 83 7.20 1.40 5.38
CA PRO A 83 8.60 0.99 5.28
C PRO A 83 9.30 1.55 4.03
N VAL A 84 8.53 1.96 3.02
CA VAL A 84 9.02 2.64 1.83
C VAL A 84 7.94 3.57 1.27
N SER A 85 8.34 4.69 0.69
CA SER A 85 7.43 5.53 -0.10
C SER A 85 7.25 4.93 -1.50
N LEU A 86 5.99 4.68 -1.87
CA LEU A 86 5.64 4.13 -3.19
C LEU A 86 5.77 5.15 -4.33
N ASP A 87 5.89 6.46 -4.04
CA ASP A 87 6.03 7.52 -5.05
C ASP A 87 7.32 7.44 -5.86
N ASN A 88 8.35 6.75 -5.33
CA ASN A 88 9.66 6.64 -5.97
C ASN A 88 9.83 5.33 -6.75
N LEU A 89 8.77 4.52 -6.87
CA LEU A 89 8.82 3.14 -7.36
C LEU A 89 7.93 2.87 -8.59
N GLY A 90 7.16 3.86 -9.02
CA GLY A 90 6.19 3.78 -10.13
C GLY A 90 6.50 4.79 -11.22
#